data_AF-A0A5B0N128-F1
#
_entry.id   AF-A0A5B0N128-F1
#
_cell.length_a   1.000
_cell.length_b   1.000
_cell.length_c   1.000
_cell.angle_alpha   90.00
_cell.angle_beta   90.00
_cell.angle_gamma   90.00
#
_symmetry.space_group_name_H-M   'P 1'
#
loop_
_entity.id
_entity.type
_entity.pdbx_description
1 polymer ?
#
loop_
_entity_poly.entity_id
_entity_poly.type
_entity_poly.pdbx_seq_one_letter_code
_entity_poly.pdbx_strand_id
1 'polypeptide(L)' 'MSCFQTLTGTKFVLFTSPSHPSPSRLLSRIYGVYADLLKDPFYSVENPIRNETFDKRCQSICSTL' A
#
# COMPACT_ATOMS: atom_id res chain seq x y z
N MET A 1 -11.73 9.86 -2.65
CA MET A 1 -11.23 8.90 -1.64
C MET A 1 -11.52 7.51 -2.15
N SER A 2 -10.51 6.65 -2.22
CA SER A 2 -10.65 5.26 -2.68
C SER A 2 -10.19 4.33 -1.57
N CYS A 3 -10.90 3.22 -1.38
CA CYS A 3 -10.61 2.24 -0.33
C CYS A 3 -10.55 0.84 -0.92
N PHE A 4 -9.55 0.06 -0.50
CA PHE A 4 -9.39 -1.35 -0.82
C PHE A 4 -9.22 -2.13 0.48
N GLN A 5 -10.04 -3.17 0.68
CA GLN A 5 -9.97 -4.03 1.86
C GLN A 5 -9.52 -5.43 1.45
N THR A 6 -8.53 -5.97 2.15
CA THR A 6 -8.04 -7.33 1.93
C THR A 6 -8.93 -8.37 2.59
N LEU A 7 -8.77 -9.65 2.20
CA LEU A 7 -9.44 -10.79 2.83
C LEU A 7 -9.11 -10.92 4.32
N THR A 8 -7.93 -10.45 4.74
CA THR A 8 -7.47 -10.44 6.14
C THR A 8 -8.03 -9.25 6.95
N GLY A 9 -8.82 -8.36 6.32
CA GLY A 9 -9.44 -7.21 6.98
C GLY A 9 -8.60 -5.93 6.98
N THR A 10 -7.39 -5.94 6.43
CA THR A 10 -6.54 -4.76 6.31
C THR A 10 -7.11 -3.79 5.28
N LYS A 11 -7.28 -2.51 5.64
CA LYS A 11 -7.83 -1.48 4.77
C LYS A 11 -6.74 -0.54 4.26
N PHE A 12 -6.69 -0.35 2.95
CA PHE A 12 -5.83 0.59 2.25
C PHE A 12 -6.69 1.75 1.76
N VAL A 13 -6.40 2.95 2.24
CA VAL A 13 -7.14 4.16 1.90
C VAL A 13 -6.23 5.11 1.14
N LEU A 14 -6.71 5.60 0.00
CA LEU A 14 -5.99 6.52 -0.88
C LEU A 14 -6.80 7.80 -1.06
N PHE A 15 -6.15 8.93 -0.82
CA PHE A 15 -6.66 10.27 -1.10
C PHE A 15 -5.96 10.81 -2.35
N THR A 16 -6.74 11.06 -3.39
CA THR A 16 -6.27 11.59 -4.67
C THR A 16 -7.24 12.66 -5.18
N SER A 17 -6.79 13.45 -6.16
CA SER A 17 -7.69 14.29 -6.95
C SER A 17 -8.79 13.45 -7.62
N PRO A 18 -10.02 13.99 -7.80
CA PRO A 18 -11.09 13.29 -8.52
C PRO A 18 -10.72 12.88 -9.95
N SER A 19 -9.83 13.63 -10.60
CA SER A 19 -9.38 13.34 -11.97
C SER A 19 -8.30 12.26 -12.05
N HIS A 20 -7.86 11.71 -10.91
CA HIS A 20 -6.77 10.76 -10.87
C HIS A 20 -7.16 9.43 -11.54
N PRO A 21 -6.42 8.96 -12.56
CA PRO A 21 -6.79 7.75 -13.28
C PRO A 21 -6.52 6.50 -12.42
N SER A 22 -7.51 5.61 -12.37
CA SER A 22 -7.36 4.23 -11.85
C SER A 22 -6.78 4.10 -10.42
N PRO A 23 -7.34 4.77 -9.40
CA PRO A 23 -6.85 4.68 -8.02
C PRO A 23 -6.86 3.24 -7.46
N SER A 24 -7.78 2.39 -7.91
CA SER A 24 -7.86 0.98 -7.51
C SER A 24 -6.62 0.18 -7.94
N ARG A 25 -6.04 0.51 -9.10
CA ARG A 25 -4.82 -0.16 -9.60
C ARG A 25 -3.61 0.23 -8.76
N LEU A 26 -3.55 1.49 -8.32
CA LEU A 26 -2.51 1.96 -7.41
C LEU A 26 -2.58 1.23 -6.06
N LEU A 27 -3.79 1.15 -5.49
CA LEU A 27 -4.04 0.42 -4.25
C LEU A 27 -3.64 -1.06 -4.36
N SER A 28 -3.93 -1.73 -5.48
CA SER A 28 -3.50 -3.11 -5.70
C SER A 28 -1.97 -3.28 -5.76
N ARG A 29 -1.24 -2.30 -6.32
CA ARG A 29 0.23 -2.31 -6.32
C ARG A 29 0.79 -2.11 -4.91
N ILE A 30 0.24 -1.17 -4.14
CA ILE A 30 0.62 -0.93 -2.74
C ILE A 30 0.35 -2.18 -1.89
N TYR A 31 -0.77 -2.86 -2.12
CA TYR A 31 -1.05 -4.15 -1.46
C TYR A 31 0.02 -5.20 -1.75
N GLY A 32 0.54 -5.28 -2.97
CA GLY A 32 1.66 -6.16 -3.31
C GLY A 32 2.93 -5.85 -2.51
N VAL A 33 3.26 -4.57 -2.34
CA VAL A 33 4.41 -4.14 -1.51
C VAL A 33 4.19 -4.48 -0.03
N TYR A 34 2.97 -4.31 0.47
CA TYR A 34 2.62 -4.73 1.83
C TYR A 34 2.72 -6.24 2.01
N ALA A 35 2.26 -7.03 1.03
CA ALA A 35 2.38 -8.48 1.07
C ALA A 35 3.85 -8.95 1.09
N ASP A 36 4.77 -8.22 0.45
CA ASP A 36 6.21 -8.49 0.55
C ASP A 36 6.75 -8.24 1.97
N LEU A 37 6.26 -7.21 2.65
CA LEU A 37 6.64 -6.91 4.03
C LEU A 37 6.21 -8.02 5.00
N LEU A 38 5.02 -8.60 4.78
CA LEU A 38 4.51 -9.72 5.59
C LEU A 38 5.31 -11.01 5.43
N LYS A 39 6.14 -11.13 4.39
CA LYS A 39 7.02 -12.29 4.20
C LYS A 39 8.25 -12.24 5.13
N ASP A 40 8.54 -11.09 5.72
CA ASP A 40 9.64 -10.95 6.68
C ASP A 40 9.23 -11.61 8.02
N PRO A 41 9.92 -12.68 8.46
CA PRO A 41 9.58 -13.39 9.68
C PRO A 41 9.74 -12.54 10.96
N PHE A 42 10.43 -11.40 10.88
CA PHE A 42 10.59 -10.47 12.00
C PHE A 42 9.57 -9.33 11.99
N TYR A 43 8.66 -9.29 11.01
CA TYR A 43 7.65 -8.25 10.91
C TYR A 43 6.41 -8.58 11.76
N SER A 44 6.14 -7.75 12.76
CA SER A 44 4.91 -7.82 13.56
C SER A 44 3.85 -6.87 13.02
N VAL A 45 2.72 -7.44 12.58
CA VAL A 45 1.59 -6.72 11.94
C VAL A 45 0.92 -5.68 12.86
N GLU A 46 1.00 -5.87 14.18
CA GLU A 46 0.40 -4.95 15.15
C GLU A 46 1.16 -3.62 15.29
N ASN A 47 2.41 -3.57 14.83
CA ASN A 47 3.23 -2.37 14.90
C ASN A 47 3.09 -1.49 13.66
N PRO A 48 3.26 -0.15 13.79
CA PRO A 48 3.32 0.72 12.63
C PRO A 48 4.42 0.27 11.67
N ILE A 49 4.15 0.37 10.36
CA ILE A 49 5.16 0.09 9.32
C ILE A 49 6.27 1.13 9.46
N ARG A 50 7.48 0.69 9.81
CA ARG A 50 8.70 1.52 9.92
C ARG A 50 9.80 1.05 8.97
N ASN A 51 9.40 0.43 7.86
CA ASN A 51 10.32 -0.17 6.91
C ASN A 51 10.64 0.85 5.79
N GLU A 52 11.87 1.35 5.74
CA GLU A 52 12.25 2.33 4.71
C GLU A 52 12.11 1.83 3.27
N THR A 53 12.26 0.51 3.07
CA THR A 53 12.12 -0.09 1.73
C THR A 53 10.66 -0.05 1.29
N PHE A 54 9.73 -0.28 2.23
CA PHE A 54 8.30 -0.11 1.99
C PHE A 54 7.99 1.34 1.57
N ASP A 55 8.52 2.33 2.29
CA ASP A 55 8.30 3.75 1.98
C ASP A 55 8.84 4.12 0.60
N LYS A 56 10.09 3.72 0.29
CA LYS A 56 10.72 3.96 -1.03
C LYS A 56 9.92 3.33 -2.17
N ARG A 57 9.43 2.11 -1.99
CA ARG A 57 8.61 1.42 -3.00
C ARG A 57 7.25 2.10 -3.19
N CYS A 58 6.58 2.50 -2.11
CA CYS A 58 5.32 3.23 -2.18
C CYS A 58 5.50 4.58 -2.89
N GLN A 59 6.57 5.31 -2.58
CA GLN A 59 6.89 6.57 -3.23
C GLN A 59 7.14 6.37 -4.73
N SER A 60 7.92 5.36 -5.12
CA SER A 60 8.15 5.02 -6.53
C SER A 60 6.85 4.68 -7.27
N ILE A 61 5.95 3.93 -6.63
CA ILE A 61 4.62 3.61 -7.19
C ILE A 61 3.78 4.87 -7.42
N CYS A 62 3.80 5.81 -6.47
CA CYS A 62 3.06 7.07 -6.59
C CYS A 62 3.68 8.03 -7.63
N SER A 63 4.99 8.01 -7.83
CA SER A 63 5.68 8.86 -8.82
C SER A 63 5.58 8.35 -10.25
N THR A 64 5.16 7.10 -10.48
CA THR A 64 5.04 6.51 -11.82
C THR A 64 3.65 6.81 -12.45
N LEU A 65 3.08 7.97 -12.13
CA LEU A 65 1.72 8.39 -12.51
C LEU A 65 1.73 9.76 -13.15
#